data_AF-A0A3N0V5F7-F1
#
_entry.id   AF-A0A3N0V5F7-F1
#
_cell.length_a   1.000
_cell.length_b   1.000
_cell.length_c   1.000
_cell.angle_alpha   90.00
_cell.angle_beta   90.00
_cell.angle_gamma   90.00
#
_symmetry.space_group_name_H-M   'P 1'
#
loop_
_entity.id
_entity.type
_entity.pdbx_description
1 polymer ?
#
loop_
_entity_poly.entity_id
_entity_poly.type
_entity_poly.pdbx_seq_one_letter_code
_entity_poly.pdbx_strand_id
1 'polypeptide(L)'
;MTRQAEEIELLSRIELGLDAERFMMSNLGKSIVKRASIEVNEALMALKAVDCNDSRAIRELQTKIEVAELGIVYLLESINAGSVAEEQINNNQE
;
A
#
# COMPACT_ATOMS: atom_id res chain seq x y z
N MET A 1 22.62 3.08 18.12
CA MET A 1 23.00 2.10 17.06
C MET A 1 24.34 2.54 16.49
N THR A 2 25.10 1.64 15.86
CA THR A 2 26.32 2.03 15.13
C THR A 2 25.93 2.63 13.78
N ARG A 3 26.67 3.64 13.29
CA ARG A 3 26.42 4.30 12.00
C ARG A 3 26.28 3.32 10.82
N GLN A 4 27.04 2.22 10.85
CA GLN A 4 26.95 1.14 9.88
C GLN A 4 25.61 0.39 9.90
N ALA A 5 25.01 0.22 11.08
CA ALA A 5 23.70 -0.44 11.21
C ALA A 5 22.58 0.44 10.64
N GLU A 6 22.68 1.76 10.83
CA GLU A 6 21.72 2.73 10.27
C GLU A 6 21.79 2.75 8.74
N GLU A 7 22.99 2.72 8.15
CA GLU A 7 23.17 2.67 6.70
C GLU A 7 22.60 1.37 6.09
N ILE A 8 22.84 0.22 6.73
CA ILE A 8 22.27 -1.07 6.29
C ILE A 8 20.73 -1.04 6.33
N GLU A 9 20.15 -0.45 7.37
CA GLU A 9 18.70 -0.32 7.50
C GLU A 9 18.11 0.55 6.37
N LEU A 10 18.75 1.68 6.05
CA LEU A 10 18.31 2.55 4.95
C LEU A 10 18.39 1.83 3.60
N LEU A 11 19.50 1.16 3.30
CA LEU A 11 19.66 0.39 2.07
C LEU A 11 18.59 -0.71 1.95
N SER A 12 18.28 -1.40 3.05
CA SER A 12 17.23 -2.42 3.07
C SER A 12 15.84 -1.84 2.77
N ARG A 13 15.52 -0.65 3.28
CA ARG A 13 14.26 0.04 2.99
C ARG A 13 14.17 0.46 1.52
N ILE A 14 15.27 0.96 0.94
CA ILE A 14 15.35 1.29 -0.49
C ILE A 14 15.07 0.05 -1.34
N GLU A 15 15.75 -1.05 -1.05
CA GLU A 15 15.57 -2.32 -1.78
C GLU A 15 14.11 -2.79 -1.74
N LEU A 16 13.51 -2.78 -0.55
CA LEU A 16 12.11 -3.16 -0.37
C LEU A 16 11.15 -2.25 -1.16
N GLY A 17 11.40 -0.93 -1.16
CA GLY A 17 10.60 0.02 -1.93
C GLY A 17 10.67 -0.24 -3.44
N LEU A 18 11.87 -0.51 -3.95
CA LEU A 18 12.07 -0.86 -5.36
C LEU A 18 11.41 -2.19 -5.73
N ASP A 19 11.43 -3.18 -4.83
CA ASP A 19 10.73 -4.44 -5.03
C ASP A 19 9.21 -4.27 -5.08
N ALA A 20 8.66 -3.46 -4.17
CA ALA A 20 7.23 -3.14 -4.16
C ALA A 20 6.81 -2.42 -5.47
N GLU A 21 7.62 -1.48 -5.94
CA GLU A 21 7.39 -0.79 -7.23
C GLU A 21 7.42 -1.77 -8.41
N ARG A 22 8.48 -2.59 -8.50
CA ARG A 22 8.61 -3.62 -9.54
C ARG A 22 7.42 -4.58 -9.53
N PHE A 23 7.00 -5.02 -8.35
CA PHE A 23 5.85 -5.90 -8.20
C PHE A 23 4.58 -5.21 -8.72
N MET A 24 4.29 -3.98 -8.31
CA MET A 24 3.13 -3.22 -8.77
C MET A 24 3.13 -2.99 -10.29
N MET A 25 4.31 -2.82 -10.91
CA MET A 25 4.43 -2.66 -12.37
C MET A 25 4.34 -3.97 -13.16
N SER A 26 4.54 -5.11 -12.50
CA SER A 26 4.43 -6.44 -13.12
C SER A 26 3.01 -6.75 -13.58
N ASN A 27 2.86 -7.71 -14.50
CA ASN A 27 1.54 -8.17 -14.94
C ASN A 27 0.69 -8.72 -13.78
N LEU A 28 1.33 -9.41 -12.83
CA LEU A 28 0.65 -9.95 -11.65
C LEU A 28 0.18 -8.82 -10.73
N GLY A 29 1.06 -7.88 -10.38
CA GLY A 29 0.71 -6.74 -9.53
C GLY A 29 -0.41 -5.89 -10.13
N LYS A 30 -0.32 -5.57 -11.42
CA LYS A 30 -1.40 -4.85 -12.15
C LYS A 30 -2.73 -5.61 -12.12
N SER A 31 -2.70 -6.93 -12.25
CA SER A 31 -3.90 -7.78 -12.16
C SER A 31 -4.53 -7.72 -10.77
N ILE A 32 -3.71 -7.82 -9.71
CA ILE A 32 -4.16 -7.74 -8.31
C ILE A 32 -4.74 -6.35 -8.01
N VAL A 33 -4.05 -5.27 -8.38
CA VAL A 33 -4.53 -3.89 -8.20
C VAL A 33 -5.86 -3.67 -8.93
N LYS A 34 -5.99 -4.17 -10.17
CA LYS A 34 -7.24 -4.10 -10.92
C LYS A 34 -8.36 -4.86 -10.20
N ARG A 35 -8.06 -6.05 -9.66
CA ARG A 35 -9.04 -6.86 -8.94
C ARG A 35 -9.52 -6.16 -7.67
N ALA A 36 -8.60 -5.67 -6.85
CA ALA A 36 -8.92 -4.88 -5.66
C ALA A 36 -9.76 -3.64 -6.01
N SER A 37 -9.40 -2.92 -7.07
CA SER A 37 -10.17 -1.76 -7.55
C SER A 37 -11.61 -2.11 -7.93
N ILE A 38 -11.83 -3.29 -8.54
CA ILE A 38 -13.19 -3.76 -8.85
C ILE A 38 -13.95 -4.05 -7.56
N GLU A 39 -13.34 -4.75 -6.60
CA GLU A 39 -13.98 -5.10 -5.33
C GLU A 39 -14.37 -3.88 -4.50
N VAL A 40 -13.51 -2.86 -4.46
CA VAL A 40 -13.80 -1.55 -3.85
C VAL A 40 -14.98 -0.88 -4.53
N ASN A 41 -14.98 -0.79 -5.86
CA ASN A 41 -16.08 -0.17 -6.61
C ASN A 41 -17.42 -0.88 -6.39
N GLU A 42 -17.43 -2.21 -6.43
CA GLU A 42 -18.63 -3.01 -6.14
C GLU A 42 -19.16 -2.75 -4.73
N ALA A 43 -18.27 -2.74 -3.72
CA ALA A 43 -18.65 -2.48 -2.34
C ALA A 43 -19.14 -1.05 -2.12
N LEU A 44 -18.52 -0.05 -2.77
CA LEU A 44 -18.98 1.34 -2.76
C LEU A 44 -20.36 1.50 -3.41
N MET A 45 -20.62 0.80 -4.52
CA MET A 45 -21.94 0.82 -5.15
C MET A 45 -23.01 0.21 -4.23
N ALA A 46 -22.70 -0.90 -3.56
CA ALA A 46 -23.58 -1.49 -2.57
C ALA A 46 -23.80 -0.57 -1.35
N LEU A 47 -22.75 0.11 -0.89
CA LEU A 47 -22.81 1.04 0.25
C LEU A 47 -23.68 2.26 -0.07
N LYS A 48 -23.77 2.68 -1.33
CA LYS A 48 -24.68 3.76 -1.76
C LYS A 48 -26.16 3.35 -1.75
N ALA A 49 -26.44 2.04 -1.79
CA ALA A 49 -27.80 1.51 -1.91
C ALA A 49 -28.33 0.88 -0.60
N VAL A 50 -27.46 0.60 0.37
CA VAL A 50 -27.84 0.00 1.65
C VAL A 50 -28.68 0.97 2.49
N ASP A 51 -29.61 0.44 3.29
CA ASP A 51 -30.33 1.24 4.30
C ASP A 51 -29.32 1.85 5.28
N CYS A 52 -29.37 3.17 5.44
CA CYS A 52 -28.48 3.91 6.33
C CYS A 52 -28.65 3.51 7.81
N ASN A 53 -29.76 2.89 8.19
CA ASN A 53 -30.00 2.39 9.53
C ASN A 53 -29.48 0.96 9.74
N ASP A 54 -29.12 0.23 8.68
CA ASP A 54 -28.50 -1.10 8.78
C ASP A 54 -27.00 -0.98 9.04
N SER A 55 -26.67 -0.63 10.28
CA SER A 55 -25.28 -0.48 10.75
C SER A 55 -24.45 -1.77 10.62
N ARG A 56 -25.07 -2.94 10.49
CA ARG A 56 -24.34 -4.19 10.29
C ARG A 56 -23.92 -4.30 8.83
N ALA A 57 -24.86 -4.16 7.89
CA ALA A 57 -24.55 -4.22 6.46
C ALA A 57 -23.56 -3.12 6.05
N ILE A 58 -23.67 -1.92 6.61
CA ILE A 58 -22.71 -0.82 6.40
C ILE A 58 -21.30 -1.24 6.81
N ARG A 59 -21.13 -1.78 8.01
CA ARG A 59 -19.80 -2.20 8.51
C ARG A 59 -19.20 -3.31 7.66
N GLU A 60 -20.00 -4.30 7.27
CA GLU A 60 -19.54 -5.39 6.40
C GLU A 60 -19.01 -4.86 5.05
N LEU A 61 -19.70 -3.87 4.46
CA LEU A 61 -19.27 -3.23 3.22
C LEU A 61 -18.02 -2.35 3.41
N GLN A 62 -17.93 -1.60 4.50
CA GLN A 62 -16.74 -0.80 4.84
C GLN A 62 -15.52 -1.70 5.07
N THR A 63 -15.66 -2.80 5.80
CA THR A 63 -14.57 -3.77 6.00
C THR A 63 -14.14 -4.40 4.67
N LYS A 64 -15.07 -4.69 3.76
CA LYS A 64 -14.73 -5.21 2.43
C LYS A 64 -13.90 -4.20 1.62
N ILE A 65 -14.23 -2.91 1.68
CA ILE A 65 -13.45 -1.83 1.05
C ILE A 65 -12.05 -1.78 1.65
N GLU A 66 -11.96 -1.69 2.99
CA GLU A 66 -10.69 -1.58 3.71
C GLU A 66 -9.74 -2.74 3.37
N VAL A 67 -10.22 -3.98 3.43
CA VAL A 67 -9.41 -5.16 3.13
C VAL A 67 -8.88 -5.15 1.69
N ALA A 68 -9.70 -4.74 0.73
CA ALA A 68 -9.29 -4.65 -0.67
C ALA A 68 -8.22 -3.55 -0.90
N GLU A 69 -8.30 -2.44 -0.16
CA GLU A 69 -7.35 -1.33 -0.26
C GLU A 69 -6.02 -1.61 0.46
N LEU A 70 -6.07 -2.31 1.60
CA LEU A 70 -4.95 -2.45 2.52
C LEU A 70 -3.69 -3.05 1.86
N GLY A 71 -3.86 -4.03 0.99
CA GLY A 71 -2.74 -4.63 0.26
C GLY A 71 -2.04 -3.66 -0.69
N ILE A 72 -2.78 -2.73 -1.30
CA ILE A 72 -2.22 -1.68 -2.16
C ILE A 72 -1.54 -0.62 -1.29
N VAL A 73 -2.17 -0.24 -0.17
CA VAL A 73 -1.62 0.73 0.77
C VAL A 73 -0.24 0.27 1.29
N TYR A 74 -0.09 -0.98 1.72
CA TYR A 74 1.19 -1.49 2.20
C TYR A 74 2.31 -1.49 1.15
N LEU A 75 1.97 -1.71 -0.12
CA LEU A 75 2.94 -1.60 -1.21
C LEU A 75 3.36 -0.14 -1.41
N LEU A 76 2.40 0.80 -1.41
CA LEU A 76 2.68 2.23 -1.53
C LEU A 76 3.49 2.76 -0.34
N GLU A 77 3.21 2.31 0.87
CA GLU A 77 3.98 2.64 2.07
C GLU A 77 5.42 2.15 1.97
N SER A 78 5.62 0.93 1.43
CA SER A 78 6.96 0.38 1.20
C SER A 78 7.74 1.19 0.18
N ILE A 79 7.10 1.59 -0.94
CA ILE A 79 7.70 2.47 -1.95
C ILE A 79 8.10 3.79 -1.33
N ASN A 80 7.19 4.45 -0.61
CA ASN A 80 7.45 5.74 0.02
C ASN A 80 8.56 5.65 1.08
N ALA A 81 8.59 4.59 1.90
CA ALA A 81 9.65 4.35 2.86
C ALA A 81 11.02 4.19 2.19
N GLY A 82 11.06 3.54 1.01
CA GLY A 82 12.27 3.44 0.19
C GLY A 82 12.73 4.79 -0.35
N SER A 83 11.82 5.60 -0.91
CA SER A 83 12.16 6.95 -1.40
C SER A 83 12.68 7.87 -0.31
N VAL A 84 12.08 7.83 0.89
CA VAL A 84 12.56 8.61 2.04
C VAL A 84 13.95 8.14 2.49
N ALA A 85 14.21 6.83 2.47
CA ALA A 85 15.52 6.28 2.83
C ALA A 85 16.61 6.68 1.82
N GLU A 86 16.29 6.72 0.53
CA GLU A 86 17.19 7.20 -0.53
C GLU A 86 17.55 8.68 -0.34
N GLU A 87 16.55 9.53 -0.07
CA GLU A 87 16.76 10.95 0.23
C GLU A 87 17.68 11.14 1.46
N GLN A 88 17.49 10.34 2.51
CA GLN A 88 18.34 10.38 3.70
C GLN A 88 19.79 9.99 3.41
N ILE A 89 20.04 8.96 2.58
CA ILE A 89 21.40 8.60 2.18
C ILE A 89 22.06 9.74 1.41
N ASN A 90 21.35 10.33 0.45
CA ASN A 90 21.89 11.42 -0.38
C ASN A 90 22.24 12.65 0.47
N ASN A 91 21.35 13.05 1.38
CA ASN A 91 21.58 14.19 2.28
C ASN A 91 22.72 13.96 3.28
N ASN A 92 23.06 12.71 3.60
CA ASN A 92 24.17 12.37 4.48
C ASN A 92 25.54 12.33 3.75
N GLN A 93 25.54 12.41 2.42
CA GLN A 93 26.74 12.41 1.57
C GLN A 93 27.20 13.83 1.16
N GLU A 94 26.35 14.84 1.34
CA GLU A 94 26.65 16.27 1.18
C GLU A 94 27.27 16.88 2.44
#